data_AF-A0A2S6A4W5-F1
#
_entry.id   AF-A0A2S6A4W5-F1
#
_cell.length_a   1.000
_cell.length_b   1.000
_cell.length_c   1.000
_cell.angle_alpha   90.00
_cell.angle_beta   90.00
_cell.angle_gamma   90.00
#
_symmetry.space_group_name_H-M   'P 1'
#
loop_
_entity.id
_entity.type
_entity.pdbx_description
1 polymer ?
#
loop_
_entity_poly.entity_id
_entity_poly.type
_entity_poly.pdbx_seq_one_letter_code
_entity_poly.pdbx_strand_id
1 'polypeptide(L)'
;MSEGIPIYKWRMAPPHLRTRRQLAAEGLRPNGQDIAGKVPFRRHGRQYEAHLFDVGKSAPKRPATPAQLEALAKATREHQLRAAERHGFDRSEFEQTADEQEAGWDTTPISALAGYSSTGNALADAMSRSAEREGMDR
;
A
#
# COMPACT_ATOMS: atom_id res chain seq x y z
N MET A 1 8.44 -31.15 -16.71
CA MET A 1 9.52 -30.65 -17.59
C MET A 1 9.02 -29.35 -18.22
N SER A 2 9.46 -28.20 -17.72
CA SER A 2 9.03 -26.89 -18.23
C SER A 2 9.94 -26.45 -19.37
N GLU A 3 9.94 -27.21 -20.46
CA GLU A 3 10.65 -26.84 -21.69
C GLU A 3 9.77 -25.86 -22.46
N GLY A 4 10.17 -24.58 -22.51
CA GLY A 4 9.55 -23.57 -23.36
C GLY A 4 9.20 -22.22 -22.72
N ILE A 5 9.33 -22.05 -21.39
CA ILE A 5 9.05 -20.75 -20.77
C ILE A 5 10.20 -19.78 -21.11
N PRO A 6 9.92 -18.63 -21.76
CA PRO A 6 10.95 -17.70 -22.16
C PRO A 6 11.65 -17.09 -20.94
N ILE A 7 12.98 -17.09 -21.00
CA ILE A 7 13.84 -16.47 -19.99
C ILE A 7 14.34 -15.15 -20.55
N TYR A 8 13.91 -14.06 -19.94
CA TYR A 8 14.33 -12.71 -20.31
C TYR A 8 15.50 -12.26 -19.45
N LYS A 9 16.45 -11.55 -20.07
CA LYS A 9 17.49 -10.83 -19.32
C LYS A 9 16.85 -9.74 -18.47
N TRP A 10 17.57 -9.29 -17.44
CA TRP A 10 17.12 -8.21 -16.56
C TRP A 10 16.70 -6.97 -17.39
N ARG A 11 15.50 -6.45 -17.13
CA ARG A 11 14.87 -5.31 -17.83
C ARG A 11 14.59 -5.52 -19.34
N MET A 12 14.70 -6.74 -19.86
CA MET A 12 14.47 -7.06 -21.28
C MET A 12 13.13 -7.81 -21.52
N ALA A 13 12.26 -7.87 -20.51
CA ALA A 13 10.96 -8.50 -20.66
C ALA A 13 10.00 -7.59 -21.46
N PRO A 14 9.14 -8.17 -22.32
CA PRO A 14 8.08 -7.43 -23.00
C PRO A 14 7.16 -6.66 -22.04
N PRO A 15 6.62 -5.49 -22.45
CA PRO A 15 5.88 -4.60 -21.56
C PRO A 15 4.53 -5.17 -21.06
N HIS A 16 3.94 -6.11 -21.82
CA HIS A 16 2.71 -6.80 -21.43
C HIS A 16 2.92 -7.87 -20.36
N LEU A 17 4.19 -8.18 -20.03
CA LEU A 17 4.55 -9.10 -18.98
C LEU A 17 4.92 -8.35 -17.70
N ARG A 18 4.23 -8.65 -16.61
CA ARG A 18 4.43 -8.02 -15.30
C ARG A 18 4.68 -9.06 -14.23
N THR A 19 5.50 -8.70 -13.26
CA THR A 19 5.67 -9.51 -12.04
C THR A 19 4.40 -9.44 -11.19
N ARG A 20 4.19 -10.45 -10.32
CA ARG A 20 3.06 -10.46 -9.39
C ARG A 20 2.95 -9.20 -8.53
N ARG A 21 4.09 -8.61 -8.12
CA ARG A 21 4.12 -7.37 -7.34
C ARG A 21 3.69 -6.15 -8.16
N GLN A 22 4.10 -6.07 -9.43
CA GLN A 22 3.67 -5.00 -10.34
C GLN A 22 2.17 -5.10 -10.64
N LEU A 23 1.66 -6.30 -10.91
CA LEU A 23 0.21 -6.51 -11.06
C LEU A 23 -0.56 -6.07 -9.81
N ALA A 24 -0.07 -6.42 -8.62
CA ALA A 24 -0.72 -6.02 -7.37
C ALA A 24 -0.76 -4.49 -7.18
N ALA A 25 0.28 -3.78 -7.61
CA ALA A 25 0.32 -2.31 -7.61
C ALA A 25 -0.68 -1.70 -8.60
N GLU A 26 -0.98 -2.41 -9.69
CA GLU A 26 -2.00 -2.05 -10.69
C GLU A 26 -3.41 -2.53 -10.29
N GLY A 27 -3.60 -3.09 -9.09
CA GLY A 27 -4.90 -3.61 -8.66
C GLY A 27 -5.32 -4.91 -9.35
N LEU A 28 -4.38 -5.60 -10.00
CA LEU A 28 -4.59 -6.83 -10.75
C LEU A 28 -4.09 -8.07 -10.00
N ARG A 29 -4.58 -9.24 -10.40
CA ARG A 29 -4.11 -10.56 -9.99
C ARG A 29 -3.86 -11.44 -11.21
N PRO A 30 -2.91 -12.40 -11.15
CA PRO A 30 -2.60 -13.29 -12.27
C PRO A 30 -3.77 -14.14 -12.78
N ASN A 31 -4.85 -14.28 -12.01
CA ASN A 31 -6.06 -15.00 -12.42
C ASN A 31 -5.87 -16.48 -12.78
N GLY A 32 -4.98 -17.18 -12.07
CA GLY A 32 -4.74 -18.62 -12.28
C GLY A 32 -3.95 -18.95 -13.55
N GLN A 33 -3.40 -17.94 -14.23
CA GLN A 33 -2.54 -18.16 -15.40
C GLN A 33 -1.21 -18.83 -15.00
N ASP A 34 -0.68 -19.64 -15.91
CA ASP A 34 0.67 -20.19 -15.81
C ASP A 34 1.75 -19.11 -15.99
N ILE A 35 2.98 -19.45 -15.62
CA ILE A 35 4.12 -18.54 -15.75
C ILE A 35 4.42 -18.31 -17.23
N ALA A 36 4.20 -17.08 -17.70
CA ALA A 36 4.42 -16.68 -19.09
C ALA A 36 5.89 -16.37 -19.40
N GLY A 37 6.70 -16.10 -18.37
CA GLY A 37 8.12 -15.81 -18.54
C GLY A 37 8.87 -15.72 -17.23
N LYS A 38 10.20 -15.71 -17.33
CA LYS A 38 11.10 -15.74 -16.18
C LYS A 38 12.21 -14.70 -16.35
N VAL A 39 12.63 -14.08 -15.24
CA VAL A 39 13.78 -13.17 -15.22
C VAL A 39 14.71 -13.57 -14.08
N PRO A 40 15.85 -14.21 -14.36
CA PRO A 40 16.85 -14.51 -13.34
C PRO A 40 17.56 -13.22 -12.92
N PHE A 41 17.83 -13.08 -11.62
CA PHE A 41 18.62 -11.99 -11.07
C PHE A 41 19.41 -12.47 -9.85
N ARG A 42 20.43 -11.70 -9.44
CA ARG A 42 21.22 -11.99 -8.25
C ARG A 42 21.02 -10.89 -7.21
N ARG A 43 20.85 -11.28 -5.95
CA ARG A 43 20.73 -10.34 -4.82
C ARG A 43 21.41 -10.97 -3.61
N HIS A 44 22.28 -10.22 -2.91
CA HIS A 44 22.99 -10.71 -1.72
C HIS A 44 23.72 -12.05 -1.95
N GLY A 45 24.41 -12.17 -3.08
CA GLY A 45 25.14 -13.39 -3.48
C GLY A 45 24.26 -14.56 -3.95
N ARG A 46 22.93 -14.50 -3.75
CA ARG A 46 21.99 -15.57 -4.09
C ARG A 46 21.32 -15.33 -5.44
N GLN A 47 21.02 -16.41 -6.15
CA GLN A 47 20.29 -16.38 -7.42
C GLN A 47 18.79 -16.50 -7.15
N TYR A 48 18.03 -15.64 -7.82
CA TYR A 48 16.57 -15.55 -7.73
C TYR A 48 15.98 -15.51 -9.13
N GLU A 49 14.69 -15.77 -9.22
CA GLU A 49 13.93 -15.71 -10.44
C GLU A 49 12.63 -14.94 -10.20
N ALA A 50 12.35 -13.94 -11.03
CA ALA A 50 11.07 -13.26 -11.04
C ALA A 50 10.16 -13.92 -12.07
N HIS A 51 8.99 -14.38 -11.62
CA HIS A 51 7.95 -14.90 -12.50
C HIS A 51 7.16 -13.75 -13.12
N LEU A 52 6.93 -13.86 -14.41
CA LEU A 52 6.18 -12.92 -15.22
C LEU A 52 4.84 -13.51 -15.65
N PHE A 53 3.86 -12.63 -15.70
CA PHE A 53 2.47 -12.91 -16.00
C PHE A 53 1.97 -11.90 -17.02
N ASP A 54 1.07 -12.34 -17.89
CA ASP A 54 0.43 -11.51 -18.90
C ASP A 54 -0.64 -10.62 -18.26
N VAL A 55 -0.55 -9.31 -18.52
CA VAL A 55 -1.52 -8.32 -18.07
C VAL A 55 -2.89 -8.55 -18.73
N GLY A 56 -2.94 -8.95 -20.01
CA GLY A 56 -4.19 -9.16 -20.73
C GLY A 56 -5.01 -10.35 -20.21
N LYS A 57 -4.35 -11.31 -19.55
CA LYS A 57 -4.99 -12.46 -18.89
C LYS A 57 -5.23 -12.25 -17.40
N SER A 58 -4.76 -11.14 -16.86
CA SER A 58 -4.93 -10.80 -15.46
C SER A 58 -6.36 -10.31 -15.20
N ALA A 59 -6.81 -10.48 -13.97
CA ALA A 59 -8.13 -10.02 -13.54
C ALA A 59 -7.99 -8.96 -12.44
N PRO A 60 -8.99 -8.08 -12.25
CA PRO A 60 -9.04 -7.22 -11.08
C PRO A 60 -8.93 -8.02 -9.77
N LYS A 61 -8.23 -7.46 -8.80
CA LYS A 61 -8.14 -8.01 -7.44
C LYS A 61 -9.54 -7.96 -6.82
N ARG A 62 -9.96 -9.08 -6.20
CA ARG A 62 -11.24 -9.12 -5.48
C ARG A 62 -11.13 -8.27 -4.21
N PRO A 63 -12.01 -7.26 -4.03
CA PRO A 63 -12.11 -6.56 -2.77
C PRO A 63 -12.70 -7.52 -1.71
N ALA A 64 -12.22 -7.39 -0.47
CA ALA A 64 -12.82 -8.08 0.66
C ALA A 64 -14.19 -7.43 0.97
N THR A 65 -15.14 -8.22 1.45
CA THR A 65 -16.41 -7.67 1.92
C THR A 65 -16.23 -6.96 3.26
N PRO A 66 -17.13 -6.01 3.64
CA PRO A 66 -17.05 -5.34 4.94
C PRO A 66 -17.00 -6.33 6.12
N ALA A 67 -17.82 -7.39 6.09
CA ALA A 67 -17.82 -8.43 7.11
C ALA A 67 -16.48 -9.20 7.19
N GLN A 68 -15.81 -9.44 6.06
CA GLN A 68 -14.48 -10.05 6.05
C GLN A 68 -13.43 -9.12 6.68
N LEU A 69 -13.54 -7.81 6.44
CA LEU A 69 -12.64 -6.82 7.04
C LEU A 69 -12.84 -6.74 8.56
N GLU A 70 -14.09 -6.75 9.04
CA GLU A 70 -14.38 -6.79 10.48
C GLU A 70 -13.84 -8.06 11.15
N ALA A 71 -14.01 -9.22 10.50
CA ALA A 71 -13.47 -10.48 11.00
C ALA A 71 -11.94 -10.44 11.10
N LEU A 72 -11.26 -9.89 10.09
CA LEU A 72 -9.81 -9.68 10.11
C LEU A 72 -9.39 -8.73 11.24
N ALA A 73 -10.10 -7.62 11.43
CA ALA A 73 -9.80 -6.66 12.51
C ALA A 73 -9.90 -7.33 13.89
N LYS A 74 -10.94 -8.13 14.13
CA LYS A 74 -11.09 -8.91 15.37
C LYS A 74 -9.94 -9.91 15.55
N ALA A 75 -9.58 -10.63 14.49
CA ALA A 75 -8.47 -11.59 14.53
C ALA A 75 -7.12 -10.93 14.80
N THR A 76 -6.84 -9.77 14.17
CA THR A 76 -5.62 -8.99 14.43
C THR A 76 -5.58 -8.48 15.87
N ARG A 77 -6.70 -7.98 16.41
CA ARG A 77 -6.79 -7.51 17.80
C ARG A 77 -6.47 -8.64 18.78
N GLU A 78 -7.11 -9.80 18.63
CA GLU A 78 -6.84 -10.95 19.49
C GLU A 78 -5.37 -11.41 19.40
N HIS A 79 -4.78 -11.42 18.20
CA HIS A 79 -3.37 -11.75 18.03
C HIS A 79 -2.44 -10.76 18.76
N GLN A 80 -2.77 -9.48 18.75
CA GLN A 80 -2.02 -8.44 19.47
C GLN A 80 -2.12 -8.61 20.98
N LEU A 81 -3.32 -8.87 21.52
CA LEU A 81 -3.51 -9.11 22.96
C LEU A 81 -2.70 -10.30 23.44
N ARG A 82 -2.73 -11.43 22.73
CA ARG A 82 -1.90 -12.60 23.06
C ARG A 82 -0.40 -12.34 22.96
N ALA A 83 0.01 -11.47 22.04
CA ALA A 83 1.41 -11.04 21.98
C ALA A 83 1.77 -10.20 23.21
N ALA A 84 0.89 -9.30 23.65
CA ALA A 84 1.09 -8.47 24.82
C ALA A 84 1.14 -9.30 26.12
N GLU A 85 0.24 -10.27 26.29
CA GLU A 85 0.24 -11.23 27.40
C GLU A 85 1.56 -12.00 27.50
N ARG A 86 2.10 -12.46 26.36
CA ARG A 86 3.43 -13.11 26.33
C ARG A 86 4.57 -12.18 26.77
N HIS A 87 4.37 -10.88 26.65
CA HIS A 87 5.30 -9.85 27.09
C HIS A 87 4.98 -9.30 28.48
N GLY A 88 4.01 -9.89 29.19
CA GLY A 88 3.67 -9.55 30.58
C GLY A 88 2.67 -8.41 30.75
N PHE A 89 2.02 -7.95 29.67
CA PHE A 89 0.92 -6.98 29.74
C PHE A 89 -0.41 -7.70 29.91
N ASP A 90 -1.31 -7.15 30.73
CA ASP A 90 -2.62 -7.75 30.92
C ASP A 90 -3.61 -7.28 29.84
N ARG A 91 -4.54 -8.17 29.47
CA ARG A 91 -5.56 -7.86 28.46
C ARG A 91 -6.43 -6.67 28.85
N SER A 92 -6.75 -6.52 30.13
CA SER A 92 -7.60 -5.44 30.64
C SER A 92 -6.98 -4.06 30.48
N GLU A 93 -5.64 -3.97 30.43
CA GLU A 93 -4.91 -2.72 30.17
C GLU A 93 -5.21 -2.15 28.77
N PHE A 94 -5.62 -3.00 27.82
CA PHE A 94 -6.00 -2.60 26.46
C PHE A 94 -7.51 -2.43 26.27
N GLU A 95 -8.33 -2.90 27.22
CA GLU A 95 -9.80 -2.80 27.17
C GLU A 95 -10.32 -1.59 27.96
N GLN A 96 -9.50 -1.02 28.86
CA GLN A 96 -9.76 0.28 29.48
C GLN A 96 -9.76 1.37 28.40
N THR A 97 -10.95 1.71 27.89
CA THR A 97 -11.19 2.99 27.23
C THR A 97 -11.00 4.05 28.30
N ALA A 98 -9.86 4.74 28.27
CA ALA A 98 -9.49 5.85 29.14
C ALA A 98 -10.71 6.45 29.86
N ASP A 99 -10.99 5.94 31.08
CA ASP A 99 -11.81 6.68 32.02
C ASP A 99 -11.11 8.02 32.16
N GLU A 100 -11.87 9.10 31.98
CA GLU A 100 -11.52 10.51 32.14
C GLU A 100 -10.36 10.72 33.13
N GLN A 101 -9.14 10.57 32.63
CA GLN A 101 -7.91 10.88 33.35
C GLN A 101 -7.23 11.88 32.46
N GLU A 102 -7.26 13.13 32.90
CA GLU A 102 -6.36 14.18 32.45
C GLU A 102 -4.93 13.66 32.61
N ALA A 103 -4.45 12.94 31.61
CA ALA A 103 -3.04 12.62 31.50
C ALA A 103 -2.34 13.97 31.36
N GLY A 104 -1.57 14.38 32.37
CA GLY A 104 -0.78 15.62 32.38
C GLY A 104 0.32 15.72 31.31
N TRP A 105 0.24 14.88 30.28
CA TRP A 105 0.81 15.18 28.98
C TRP A 105 -0.26 15.97 28.24
N ASP A 106 -0.11 17.29 28.15
CA ASP A 106 -0.95 18.13 27.29
C ASP A 106 -1.05 17.49 25.91
N THR A 107 -2.12 16.74 25.68
CA THR A 107 -2.46 16.19 24.37
C THR A 107 -3.15 17.33 23.63
N THR A 108 -2.44 18.46 23.52
CA THR A 108 -2.63 19.30 22.36
C THR A 108 -2.22 18.42 21.20
N PRO A 109 -3.12 18.06 20.27
CA PRO A 109 -2.66 17.42 19.06
C PRO A 109 -1.65 18.39 18.45
N ILE A 110 -0.36 18.03 18.47
CA ILE A 110 0.65 18.62 17.61
C ILE A 110 0.31 18.12 16.21
N SER A 111 -0.85 18.54 15.71
CA SER A 111 -1.19 18.44 14.32
C SER A 111 -0.22 19.41 13.67
N ALA A 112 0.73 18.89 12.89
CA ALA A 112 1.53 19.70 11.98
C ALA A 112 0.63 20.57 11.05
N LEU A 113 -0.67 20.29 11.01
CA LEU A 113 -1.71 21.05 10.33
C LEU A 113 -2.29 22.23 11.13
N ALA A 114 -2.12 22.31 12.45
CA ALA A 114 -2.76 23.34 13.29
C ALA A 114 -2.19 24.75 13.05
N GLY A 115 -0.93 24.84 12.61
CA GLY A 115 -0.31 26.06 12.09
C GLY A 115 -0.33 26.16 10.55
N TYR A 116 -0.87 25.15 9.86
CA TYR A 116 -0.99 25.17 8.41
C TYR A 116 -2.20 26.01 8.03
N SER A 117 -1.99 27.32 7.97
CA SER A 117 -2.86 28.22 7.24
C SER A 117 -3.08 27.63 5.83
N SER A 118 -4.32 27.26 5.51
CA SER A 118 -4.72 26.90 4.14
C SER A 118 -4.60 28.10 3.18
N THR A 119 -4.24 29.28 3.68
CA THR A 119 -3.97 30.52 2.95
C THR A 119 -2.48 30.74 2.67
N GLY A 120 -1.70 29.66 2.54
CA GLY A 120 -0.30 29.70 2.15
C GLY A 120 0.11 28.64 1.13
N ASN A 121 -0.82 28.11 0.34
CA ASN A 121 -0.45 27.16 -0.70
C ASN A 121 0.08 27.94 -1.92
N ALA A 122 1.40 27.96 -2.12
CA ALA A 122 2.05 28.61 -3.27
C ALA A 122 1.47 28.14 -4.63
N LEU A 123 0.89 26.93 -4.66
CA LEU A 123 0.14 26.41 -5.80
C LEU A 123 -1.19 27.14 -6.03
N ALA A 124 -1.93 27.50 -4.96
CA ALA A 124 -3.17 28.25 -5.06
C ALA A 124 -2.94 29.72 -5.45
N ASP A 125 -1.84 30.33 -4.98
CA ASP A 125 -1.41 31.67 -5.41
C ASP A 125 -0.92 31.67 -6.88
N ALA A 126 -0.19 30.63 -7.29
CA ALA A 126 0.22 30.45 -8.69
C ALA A 126 -0.96 30.18 -9.65
N MET A 127 -1.99 29.46 -9.19
CA MET A 127 -3.21 29.23 -9.97
C MET A 127 -4.10 30.47 -10.03
N SER A 128 -4.15 31.29 -8.98
CA SER A 128 -4.87 32.56 -8.97
C SER A 128 -4.20 33.60 -9.88
N ARG A 129 -2.87 33.70 -9.88
CA ARG A 129 -2.10 34.55 -10.83
C ARG A 129 -2.21 34.10 -12.28
N SER A 130 -2.50 32.82 -12.52
CA SER A 130 -2.72 32.30 -13.88
C SER A 130 -4.12 32.64 -14.40
N ALA A 131 -5.13 32.69 -13.51
CA ALA A 131 -6.50 33.07 -13.86
C ALA A 131 -6.63 34.58 -14.19
N GLU A 132 -5.80 35.44 -13.58
CA GLU A 132 -5.78 36.89 -13.89
C GLU A 132 -5.10 37.21 -15.24
N ARG A 133 -4.31 36.28 -15.81
CA ARG A 133 -3.62 36.49 -17.10
C ARG A 133 -4.48 36.15 -18.32
N GLU A 134 -5.63 35.49 -18.13
CA GLU A 134 -6.57 35.10 -19.20
C GLU A 134 -7.71 36.12 -19.41
N GLY A 135 -7.67 37.25 -18.71
CA GLY A 135 -8.74 38.26 -18.69
C GLY A 135 -8.37 39.67 -19.17
N MET A 136 -7.35 39.84 -20.02
CA MET A 136 -6.98 41.15 -20.57
C MET A 136 -6.87 41.13 -22.10
N ASP A 137 -7.97 41.57 -22.73
CA ASP A 137 -8.21 42.02 -24.13
C ASP A 137 -8.07 40.97 -25.26
N ARG A 138 -9.08 40.80 -26.13
CA ARG A 138 -9.51 41.70 -27.23
C ARG A 138 -8.40 42.12 -28.17
#